data_AF-A0A7X7PGK3-F1
#
_entry.id   AF-A0A7X7PGK3-F1
#
_cell.length_a   1.000
_cell.length_b   1.000
_cell.length_c   1.000
_cell.angle_alpha   90.00
_cell.angle_beta   90.00
_cell.angle_gamma   90.00
#
_symmetry.space_group_name_H-M   'P 1'
#
loop_
_entity.id
_entity.type
_entity.pdbx_description
1 polymer ?
#
loop_
_entity_poly.entity_id
_entity_poly.type
_entity_poly.pdbx_seq_one_letter_code
_entity_poly.pdbx_strand_id
1 'polypeptide(L)'
;MAGKLSPRAQTRLAELAELDRRVHTVHGLVEQYAVARVNLESLEIPLRRNFTQLKMHFMGAGLDALSQLAGSMEMTIRRGMAQSAKTRILREAVGNMRLQLEMEQRSVISEEREREAAESGSGED
;
A
#
# COMPACT_ATOMS: atom_id res chain seq x y z
N MET A 1 -10.20 30.06 4.80
CA MET A 1 -10.83 28.97 4.02
C MET A 1 -9.68 28.09 3.57
N ALA A 2 -9.56 26.86 4.07
CA ALA A 2 -8.60 25.91 3.51
C ALA A 2 -8.95 25.73 2.03
N GLY A 3 -7.98 25.95 1.13
CA GLY A 3 -8.20 25.80 -0.29
C GLY A 3 -8.70 24.40 -0.61
N LYS A 4 -9.61 24.31 -1.58
CA LYS A 4 -10.07 23.02 -2.07
C LYS A 4 -8.89 22.42 -2.82
N LEU A 5 -8.43 21.24 -2.39
CA LEU A 5 -7.43 20.43 -3.11
C LEU A 5 -7.70 20.45 -4.62
N SER A 6 -6.67 20.53 -5.46
CA SER A 6 -6.88 20.48 -6.91
C SER A 6 -7.56 19.16 -7.31
N PRO A 7 -8.25 19.13 -8.45
CA PRO A 7 -8.82 17.90 -8.99
C PRO A 7 -7.78 16.75 -9.13
N ARG A 8 -6.53 17.10 -9.42
CA ARG A 8 -5.42 16.13 -9.52
C ARG A 8 -5.06 15.54 -8.16
N ALA A 9 -4.90 16.38 -7.13
CA ALA A 9 -4.61 15.93 -5.78
C ALA A 9 -5.76 15.07 -5.22
N GLN A 10 -7.02 15.45 -5.46
CA GLN A 10 -8.19 14.65 -5.07
C GLN A 10 -8.18 13.28 -5.73
N THR A 11 -7.90 13.21 -7.04
CA THR A 11 -7.84 11.94 -7.79
C THR A 11 -6.72 11.05 -7.25
N ARG A 12 -5.54 11.61 -6.99
CA ARG A 12 -4.41 10.86 -6.43
C ARG A 12 -4.70 10.33 -5.04
N LEU A 13 -5.30 11.14 -4.16
CA LEU A 13 -5.70 10.67 -2.82
C LEU A 13 -6.75 9.56 -2.87
N ALA A 14 -7.70 9.63 -3.81
CA ALA A 14 -8.69 8.57 -4.00
C ALA A 14 -8.03 7.25 -4.43
N GLU A 15 -7.06 7.31 -5.35
CA GLU A 15 -6.26 6.15 -5.76
C GLU A 15 -5.48 5.55 -4.58
N LEU A 16 -4.78 6.38 -3.81
CA LEU A 16 -4.01 5.93 -2.64
C LEU A 16 -4.91 5.33 -1.55
N ALA A 17 -6.12 5.86 -1.36
CA ALA A 17 -7.09 5.32 -0.41
C ALA A 17 -7.62 3.95 -0.86
N GLU A 18 -7.80 3.73 -2.17
CA GLU A 18 -8.16 2.42 -2.71
C GLU A 18 -7.03 1.40 -2.54
N LEU A 19 -5.77 1.80 -2.74
CA LEU A 19 -4.61 0.96 -2.48
C LEU A 19 -4.51 0.57 -0.99
N ASP A 20 -4.76 1.50 -0.07
CA ASP A 20 -4.76 1.20 1.36
C ASP A 20 -5.81 0.16 1.74
N ARG A 21 -7.04 0.28 1.21
CA ARG A 21 -8.10 -0.74 1.40
C ARG A 21 -7.66 -2.13 0.92
N ARG A 22 -6.97 -2.20 -0.21
CA ARG A 22 -6.44 -3.46 -0.75
C ARG A 22 -5.35 -4.04 0.16
N VAL A 23 -4.43 -3.21 0.64
CA VAL A 23 -3.40 -3.63 1.61
C VAL A 23 -4.06 -4.15 2.89
N HIS A 24 -5.12 -3.50 3.38
CA HIS A 24 -5.86 -3.95 4.55
C HIS A 24 -6.53 -5.32 4.33
N THR A 25 -7.03 -5.58 3.12
CA THR A 25 -7.59 -6.88 2.75
C THR A 25 -6.53 -7.98 2.81
N VAL A 26 -5.33 -7.69 2.29
CA VAL A 26 -4.18 -8.62 2.38
C VAL A 26 -3.74 -8.83 3.81
N HIS A 27 -3.74 -7.80 4.65
CA HIS A 27 -3.48 -7.92 6.08
C HIS A 27 -4.43 -8.94 6.72
N GLY A 28 -5.74 -8.85 6.45
CA GLY A 28 -6.71 -9.83 6.95
C GLY A 28 -6.40 -11.28 6.55
N LEU A 29 -5.93 -11.51 5.31
CA LEU A 29 -5.51 -12.83 4.86
C LEU A 29 -4.23 -13.31 5.56
N VAL A 30 -3.28 -12.40 5.81
CA VAL A 30 -2.04 -12.71 6.56
C VAL A 30 -2.40 -13.12 7.99
N GLU A 31 -3.35 -12.44 8.63
CA GLU A 31 -3.80 -12.78 9.97
C GLU A 31 -4.53 -14.13 10.01
N GLN A 32 -5.36 -14.44 9.01
CA GLN A 32 -5.97 -15.77 8.88
C GLN A 32 -4.92 -16.86 8.71
N TYR A 33 -3.90 -16.62 7.88
CA TYR A 33 -2.79 -17.54 7.71
C TYR A 33 -1.97 -17.71 9.01
N ALA A 34 -1.80 -16.64 9.78
CA ALA A 34 -1.05 -16.68 11.05
C ALA A 34 -1.68 -17.61 12.09
N VAL A 35 -3.01 -17.64 12.16
CA VAL A 35 -3.76 -18.40 13.18
C VAL A 35 -4.18 -19.79 12.70
N ALA A 36 -4.03 -20.08 11.42
CA ALA A 36 -4.38 -21.37 10.85
C ALA A 36 -3.49 -22.49 11.40
N ARG A 37 -4.08 -23.62 11.79
CA ARG A 37 -3.35 -24.79 12.31
C ARG A 37 -3.17 -25.90 11.28
N VAL A 38 -4.03 -25.92 10.26
CA VAL A 38 -4.07 -26.93 9.20
C VAL A 38 -4.44 -26.25 7.88
N ASN A 39 -4.25 -26.97 6.77
CA ASN A 39 -4.64 -26.52 5.43
C ASN A 39 -4.03 -25.16 5.02
N LEU A 40 -2.75 -24.96 5.34
CA LEU A 40 -2.04 -23.72 5.03
C LEU A 40 -2.00 -23.46 3.52
N GLU A 41 -1.85 -24.50 2.70
CA GLU A 41 -1.81 -24.40 1.24
C GLU A 41 -3.04 -23.71 0.65
N SER A 42 -4.24 -23.98 1.20
CA SER A 42 -5.47 -23.34 0.71
C SER A 42 -5.51 -21.83 1.00
N LEU A 43 -4.77 -21.37 2.01
CA LEU A 43 -4.63 -19.95 2.36
C LEU A 43 -3.48 -19.28 1.61
N GLU A 44 -2.45 -20.04 1.23
CA GLU A 44 -1.34 -19.53 0.43
C GLU A 44 -1.76 -19.13 -0.98
N ILE A 45 -2.68 -19.87 -1.61
CA ILE A 45 -3.20 -19.53 -2.96
C ILE A 45 -3.81 -18.11 -3.00
N PRO A 46 -4.83 -17.77 -2.18
CA PRO A 46 -5.42 -16.43 -2.20
C PRO A 46 -4.42 -15.37 -1.74
N LEU A 47 -3.53 -15.67 -0.79
CA LEU A 47 -2.46 -14.74 -0.39
C LEU A 47 -1.56 -14.37 -1.56
N ARG A 48 -1.04 -15.35 -2.30
CA ARG A 48 -0.19 -15.10 -3.48
C ARG A 48 -0.91 -14.25 -4.51
N ARG A 49 -2.16 -14.61 -4.84
CA ARG A 49 -2.96 -13.87 -5.82
C ARG A 49 -3.13 -12.41 -5.42
N ASN A 50 -3.41 -12.15 -4.15
CA ASN A 50 -3.60 -10.78 -3.66
C ASN A 50 -2.29 -9.97 -3.69
N PHE A 51 -1.14 -10.57 -3.34
CA PHE A 51 0.14 -9.90 -3.50
C PHE A 51 0.50 -9.65 -4.98
N THR A 52 0.18 -10.57 -5.89
CA THR A 52 0.31 -10.32 -7.34
C THR A 52 -0.54 -9.14 -7.79
N GLN A 53 -1.78 -9.04 -7.31
CA GLN A 53 -2.67 -7.92 -7.64
C GLN A 53 -2.13 -6.61 -7.08
N LEU A 54 -1.72 -6.58 -5.81
CA LEU A 54 -1.09 -5.41 -5.19
C LEU A 54 0.14 -4.95 -5.97
N LYS A 55 1.00 -5.87 -6.39
CA LYS A 55 2.16 -5.56 -7.24
C LYS A 55 1.72 -4.79 -8.50
N MET A 56 0.73 -5.30 -9.23
CA MET A 56 0.24 -4.65 -10.45
C MET A 56 -0.40 -3.29 -10.17
N HIS A 57 -1.15 -3.17 -9.08
CA HIS A 57 -1.79 -1.90 -8.69
C HIS A 57 -0.77 -0.85 -8.25
N PHE A 58 0.23 -1.22 -7.47
CA PHE A 58 1.32 -0.31 -7.10
C PHE A 58 2.13 0.14 -8.31
N MET A 59 2.44 -0.77 -9.22
CA MET A 59 3.13 -0.43 -10.47
C MET A 59 2.30 0.55 -11.32
N GLY A 60 0.98 0.30 -11.46
CA GLY A 60 0.07 1.21 -12.17
C GLY A 60 -0.02 2.60 -11.54
N ALA A 61 0.12 2.69 -10.22
CA ALA A 61 0.13 3.93 -9.46
C ALA A 61 1.53 4.60 -9.37
N GLY A 62 2.55 4.05 -10.01
CA GLY A 62 3.93 4.57 -9.97
C GLY A 62 4.67 4.33 -8.64
N LEU A 63 4.19 3.42 -7.80
CA LEU A 63 4.75 3.09 -6.48
C LEU A 63 5.69 1.87 -6.58
N ASP A 64 6.79 2.01 -7.33
CA ASP A 64 7.66 0.88 -7.72
C ASP A 64 8.25 0.11 -6.53
N ALA A 65 8.66 0.80 -5.47
CA ALA A 65 9.19 0.15 -4.26
C ALA A 65 8.13 -0.76 -3.60
N LEU A 66 6.87 -0.32 -3.57
CA LEU A 66 5.76 -1.11 -3.03
C LEU A 66 5.39 -2.27 -3.96
N SER A 67 5.46 -2.06 -5.27
CA SER A 67 5.31 -3.11 -6.28
C SER A 67 6.35 -4.22 -6.09
N GLN A 68 7.62 -3.86 -5.92
CA GLN A 68 8.70 -4.80 -5.66
C GLN A 68 8.48 -5.56 -4.35
N LEU A 69 8.14 -4.85 -3.26
CA LEU A 69 7.85 -5.47 -1.96
C LEU A 69 6.70 -6.48 -2.06
N ALA A 70 5.61 -6.15 -2.75
CA ALA A 70 4.49 -7.06 -2.98
C ALA A 70 4.93 -8.29 -3.80
N GLY A 71 5.75 -8.11 -4.83
CA GLY A 71 6.34 -9.22 -5.58
C GLY A 71 7.24 -10.11 -4.72
N SER A 72 8.06 -9.53 -3.84
CA SER A 72 8.87 -10.30 -2.90
C SER A 72 8.01 -11.13 -1.95
N MET A 73 6.87 -10.61 -1.48
CA MET A 73 5.96 -11.37 -0.61
C MET A 73 5.28 -12.53 -1.33
N GLU A 74 4.86 -12.32 -2.57
CA GLU A 74 4.33 -13.39 -3.42
C GLU A 74 5.33 -14.55 -3.56
N MET A 75 6.61 -14.23 -3.75
CA MET A 75 7.68 -15.23 -3.80
C MET A 75 7.96 -15.87 -2.44
N THR A 76 7.95 -15.10 -1.34
CA THR A 76 8.15 -15.60 0.03
C THR A 76 7.12 -16.66 0.40
N ILE A 77 5.86 -16.48 0.00
CA ILE A 77 4.79 -17.45 0.27
C ILE A 77 5.09 -18.80 -0.39
N ARG A 78 5.70 -18.82 -1.57
CA ARG A 78 6.04 -20.07 -2.28
C ARG A 78 7.21 -20.84 -1.65
N ARG A 79 8.02 -20.20 -0.81
CA ARG A 79 9.21 -20.84 -0.22
C ARG A 79 8.80 -21.86 0.84
N GLY A 80 9.56 -22.94 0.97
CA GLY A 80 9.38 -23.97 2.01
C GLY A 80 9.83 -23.51 3.40
N MET A 81 9.32 -22.38 3.87
CA MET A 81 9.65 -21.78 5.17
C MET A 81 8.61 -22.15 6.23
N ALA A 82 9.02 -22.17 7.49
CA ALA A 82 8.10 -22.33 8.61
C ALA A 82 7.03 -21.21 8.61
N GLN A 83 5.79 -21.59 8.91
CA GLN A 83 4.62 -20.69 8.92
C GLN A 83 4.85 -19.45 9.81
N SER A 84 5.45 -19.63 10.99
CA SER A 84 5.76 -18.53 11.92
C SER A 84 6.71 -17.50 11.31
N ALA A 85 7.74 -17.97 10.60
CA ALA A 85 8.70 -17.11 9.92
C ALA A 85 8.04 -16.37 8.74
N LYS A 86 7.25 -17.07 7.91
CA LYS A 86 6.48 -16.43 6.82
C LYS A 86 5.55 -15.35 7.36
N THR A 87 4.80 -15.67 8.41
CA THR A 87 3.84 -14.74 9.04
C THR A 87 4.52 -13.46 9.51
N ARG A 88 5.67 -13.58 10.17
CA ARG A 88 6.45 -12.42 10.61
C ARG A 88 6.84 -11.52 9.43
N ILE A 89 7.43 -12.10 8.39
CA ILE A 89 7.87 -11.36 7.19
C ILE A 89 6.67 -10.69 6.51
N LEU A 90 5.55 -11.40 6.37
CA LEU A 90 4.35 -10.88 5.74
C LEU A 90 3.75 -9.70 6.52
N ARG A 91 3.69 -9.80 7.86
CA ARG A 91 3.22 -8.70 8.72
C ARG A 91 4.11 -7.46 8.63
N GLU A 92 5.43 -7.66 8.68
CA GLU A 92 6.40 -6.57 8.54
C GLU A 92 6.26 -5.88 7.18
N ALA A 93 6.12 -6.65 6.10
CA ALA A 93 5.93 -6.11 4.75
C ALA A 93 4.61 -5.33 4.62
N VAL A 94 3.50 -5.87 5.10
CA VAL A 94 2.20 -5.17 5.08
C VAL A 94 2.24 -3.90 5.92
N GLY A 95 2.89 -3.94 7.10
CA GLY A 95 3.11 -2.76 7.92
C GLY A 95 3.89 -1.67 7.18
N ASN A 96 4.96 -2.05 6.48
CA ASN A 96 5.74 -1.12 5.66
C ASN A 96 4.92 -0.55 4.49
N MET A 97 4.11 -1.37 3.80
CA MET A 97 3.23 -0.88 2.71
C MET A 97 2.26 0.20 3.21
N ARG A 98 1.66 0.00 4.38
CA ARG A 98 0.72 0.98 4.98
C ARG A 98 1.42 2.29 5.35
N LEU A 99 2.59 2.19 5.99
CA LEU A 99 3.38 3.36 6.34
C LEU A 99 3.74 4.19 5.10
N GLN A 100 4.21 3.54 4.04
CA GLN A 100 4.58 4.23 2.81
C GLN A 100 3.38 4.88 2.11
N LEU A 101 2.22 4.21 2.09
CA LEU A 101 0.99 4.81 1.57
C LEU A 101 0.55 6.03 2.37
N GLU A 102 0.68 5.98 3.70
CA GLU A 102 0.40 7.13 4.56
C GLU A 102 1.35 8.30 4.28
N MET A 103 2.64 8.02 4.10
CA MET A 103 3.64 9.04 3.75
C MET A 103 3.33 9.67 2.39
N GLU A 104 2.97 8.86 1.39
CA GLU A 104 2.59 9.33 0.06
C GLU A 104 1.34 10.24 0.11
N GLN A 105 0.31 9.84 0.87
CA GLN A 105 -0.89 10.66 1.08
C GLN A 105 -0.55 12.01 1.73
N ARG A 106 0.33 12.02 2.72
CA ARG A 106 0.80 13.25 3.38
C ARG A 106 1.59 14.13 2.41
N SER A 107 2.42 13.54 1.54
CA SER A 107 3.18 14.29 0.51
C SER A 107 2.24 15.04 -0.41
N VAL A 108 1.22 14.37 -0.95
CA VAL A 108 0.22 14.98 -1.84
C VAL A 108 -0.47 16.18 -1.19
N ILE A 109 -0.79 16.08 0.11
CA ILE A 109 -1.42 17.18 0.86
C ILE A 109 -0.42 18.33 1.09
N SER A 110 0.85 18.02 1.40
CA SER A 110 1.89 19.04 1.61
C SER A 110 2.18 19.82 0.33
N GLU A 111 2.41 19.11 -0.77
CA GLU A 111 2.66 19.70 -2.08
C GLU A 111 1.55 20.65 -2.49
N GLU A 112 0.30 20.31 -2.18
CA GLU A 112 -0.82 21.17 -2.53
C GLU A 112 -0.90 22.44 -1.68
N ARG A 113 -0.59 22.34 -0.38
CA ARG A 113 -0.51 23.52 0.48
C ARG A 113 0.61 24.46 0.06
N GLU A 114 1.75 23.90 -0.35
CA GLU A 114 2.89 24.67 -0.84
C GLU A 114 2.55 25.39 -2.15
N ARG A 115 1.80 24.74 -3.05
CA ARG A 115 1.30 25.38 -4.28
C ARG A 115 0.32 26.51 -3.99
N GLU A 116 -0.68 26.28 -3.14
CA GLU A 116 -1.64 27.33 -2.74
C GLU A 116 -0.91 28.54 -2.12
N ALA A 117 0.09 28.30 -1.27
CA ALA A 117 0.91 29.35 -0.67
C ALA A 117 1.70 30.15 -1.73
N ALA A 118 2.33 29.49 -2.70
CA ALA A 118 3.08 30.14 -3.77
C ALA A 118 2.17 30.99 -4.70
N GLU A 119 0.98 30.47 -5.04
CA GLU A 119 0.00 31.20 -5.86
C GLU A 119 -0.57 32.41 -5.12
N SER A 120 -0.83 32.30 -3.82
CA SER A 120 -1.33 33.44 -3.02
C SER A 120 -0.28 34.53 -2.72
N GLY A 121 1.01 34.20 -2.71
CA GLY A 121 2.10 35.16 -2.48
C GLY A 121 2.61 35.90 -3.72
N SER A 122 2.14 35.55 -4.92
CA SER A 122 2.57 36.16 -6.20
C SER A 122 1.59 37.20 -6.77
N GLY A 123 0.53 37.54 -6.02
CA GLY A 123 -0.52 38.47 -6.43
C GLY A 123 -0.50 39.85 -5.77
N GLU A 124 0.58 40.22 -5.05
CA GLU A 124 0.69 41.49 -4.30
C GLU A 124 1.79 42.45 -4.78
N ASP A 125 2.45 42.21 -5.92
CA ASP A 125 3.39 43.15 -6.56
C ASP A 125 2.77 43.84 -7.80
#